data_AF-A0A951P136-F1
#
_entry.id   AF-A0A951P136-F1
#
_cell.length_a   1.000
_cell.length_b   1.000
_cell.length_c   1.000
_cell.angle_alpha   90.00
_cell.angle_beta   90.00
_cell.angle_gamma   90.00
#
_symmetry.space_group_name_H-M   'P 1'
#
loop_
_entity.id
_entity.type
_entity.pdbx_description
1 polymer ?
#
loop_
_entity_poly.entity_id
_entity_poly.type
_entity_poly.pdbx_seq_one_letter_code
_entity_poly.pdbx_strand_id
1 'polypeptide(L)' 'MLLLTANRNAKGEDSLEQVMREENLSSSFPIITIADPDRVNEYDYREQCVERLIEIAIDLQDYLGSGRLFIP' A
#
# COMPACT_ATOMS: atom_id res chain seq x y z
N MET A 1 5.66 -8.06 -8.11
CA MET A 1 6.44 -7.22 -7.19
C MET A 1 5.47 -6.29 -6.50
N LEU A 2 5.38 -6.32 -5.17
CA LEU A 2 4.51 -5.42 -4.40
C LEU A 2 5.35 -4.29 -3.82
N LEU A 3 4.82 -3.06 -3.86
CA LEU A 3 5.46 -1.89 -3.27
C LEU A 3 4.85 -1.64 -1.88
N LEU A 4 5.70 -1.63 -0.86
CA LEU A 4 5.37 -1.18 0.49
C LEU A 4 6.01 0.19 0.73
N THR A 5 5.24 1.16 1.21
CA THR A 5 5.72 2.52 1.44
C THR A 5 5.08 3.14 2.68
N ALA A 6 5.69 4.22 3.18
CA ALA A 6 5.08 5.14 4.14
C ALA A 6 4.87 6.53 3.52
N ASN A 7 5.02 6.65 2.19
CA ASN A 7 4.86 7.92 1.50
C ASN A 7 3.38 8.26 1.34
N ARG A 8 2.92 9.20 2.18
CA ARG A 8 1.54 9.71 2.19
C ARG A 8 1.34 10.93 1.28
N ASN A 9 2.41 11.50 0.74
CA ASN A 9 2.36 12.82 0.11
C ASN A 9 2.26 12.74 -1.43
N ALA A 10 1.36 13.53 -1.99
CA ALA A 10 1.18 13.75 -3.42
C ALA A 10 1.94 14.99 -3.93
N LYS A 11 3.20 15.18 -3.51
CA LYS A 11 3.96 16.38 -3.89
C LYS A 11 4.89 16.11 -5.08
N GLY A 12 4.52 16.62 -6.25
CA GLY A 12 5.31 16.61 -7.50
C GLY A 12 4.58 15.93 -8.67
N GLU A 13 4.95 16.28 -9.91
CA GLU A 13 4.38 15.66 -11.12
C GLU A 13 4.70 14.15 -11.22
N ASP A 14 5.79 13.70 -10.60
CA ASP A 14 6.13 12.28 -10.44
C ASP A 14 5.64 11.68 -9.11
N SER A 15 4.64 12.30 -8.48
CA SER A 15 4.13 11.76 -7.22
C SER A 15 3.54 10.38 -7.44
N LEU A 16 3.72 9.52 -6.45
CA LEU A 16 3.16 8.17 -6.48
C LEU A 16 1.64 8.19 -6.75
N GLU A 17 0.93 9.23 -6.31
CA GLU A 17 -0.49 9.39 -6.62
C GLU A 17 -0.76 9.70 -8.09
N GLN A 18 0.05 10.54 -8.73
CA GLN A 18 -0.12 10.88 -10.14
C GLN A 18 0.16 9.67 -11.03
N VAL A 19 1.25 8.95 -10.79
CA VAL A 19 1.57 7.70 -11.50
C VAL A 19 0.43 6.68 -11.36
N MET A 20 -0.19 6.57 -10.18
CA MET A 20 -1.33 5.68 -10.00
C MET A 20 -2.58 6.14 -10.77
N ARG A 21 -2.83 7.44 -10.89
CA ARG A 21 -3.98 7.92 -11.67
C ARG A 21 -3.81 7.66 -13.16
N GLU A 22 -2.60 7.78 -13.66
CA GLU A 22 -2.30 7.68 -15.09
C GLU A 22 -2.07 6.22 -15.55
N GLU A 23 -1.44 5.40 -14.71
CA GLU A 23 -0.92 4.08 -15.11
C GLU A 23 -1.60 2.90 -14.40
N ASN A 24 -2.56 3.12 -13.49
CA ASN A 24 -3.24 2.01 -12.81
C ASN A 24 -4.23 1.31 -13.75
N LEU A 25 -4.02 0.02 -13.96
CA LEU A 25 -4.85 -0.87 -14.77
C LEU A 25 -5.60 -1.83 -13.86
N SER A 26 -6.64 -2.49 -14.39
CA SER A 26 -7.38 -3.54 -13.64
C SER A 26 -6.50 -4.73 -13.22
N SER A 27 -5.36 -4.92 -13.87
CA SER A 27 -4.36 -5.95 -13.53
C SER A 27 -3.20 -5.43 -12.69
N SER A 28 -3.17 -4.14 -12.35
CA SER A 28 -2.08 -3.55 -11.58
C SER A 28 -2.09 -4.05 -10.13
N PHE A 29 -0.93 -4.34 -9.59
CA PHE A 29 -0.82 -4.67 -8.17
C PHE A 29 -1.07 -3.43 -7.30
N PRO A 30 -1.63 -3.60 -6.09
CA PRO A 30 -1.81 -2.50 -5.17
C PRO A 30 -0.47 -1.98 -4.64
N ILE A 31 -0.42 -0.67 -4.39
CA ILE A 31 0.59 -0.04 -3.56
C ILE A 31 0.10 -0.11 -2.12
N ILE A 32 0.91 -0.73 -1.26
CA ILE A 32 0.59 -0.90 0.15
C ILE A 32 1.27 0.23 0.93
N THR A 33 0.49 0.97 1.72
CA THR A 33 0.95 2.13 2.49
C THR A 33 0.71 1.91 3.97
N ILE A 34 1.77 1.99 4.79
CA ILE A 34 1.67 2.03 6.26
C ILE A 34 1.07 3.38 6.65
N ALA A 35 -0.06 3.37 7.34
CA ALA A 35 -0.82 4.56 7.67
C ALA A 35 -0.08 5.48 8.65
N ASP A 36 0.60 4.87 9.63
CA ASP A 36 1.40 5.57 10.64
C ASP A 36 2.77 4.89 10.83
N PRO A 37 3.79 5.30 10.06
CA PRO A 37 5.12 4.70 10.14
C PRO A 37 5.80 4.89 11.51
N ASP A 38 5.42 5.92 12.26
CA ASP A 38 6.04 6.20 13.57
C ASP A 38 5.65 5.13 14.60
N ARG A 39 4.49 4.48 14.41
CA ARG A 39 3.94 3.44 15.27
C ARG A 39 4.44 2.04 14.97
N VAL A 40 5.22 1.83 13.90
CA VAL A 40 5.79 0.51 13.54
C VAL A 40 6.70 -0.06 14.64
N ASN A 41 7.19 0.79 15.54
CA ASN A 41 7.95 0.35 16.72
C ASN A 41 7.06 -0.33 17.79
N GLU A 42 5.77 0.01 17.84
CA GLU A 42 4.78 -0.65 18.69
C GLU A 42 4.54 -2.07 18.19
N TYR A 43 4.66 -3.07 19.08
CA TYR A 43 4.51 -4.47 18.73
C TYR A 43 3.13 -4.75 18.11
N ASP A 44 2.06 -4.36 18.80
CA ASP A 44 0.68 -4.61 18.37
C ASP A 44 0.37 -3.95 17.02
N TYR A 45 0.91 -2.74 16.78
CA TYR A 45 0.72 -2.04 15.51
C TYR A 45 1.40 -2.79 14.38
N ARG A 46 2.66 -3.18 14.58
CA ARG A 46 3.46 -3.92 13.61
C ARG A 46 2.86 -5.29 13.29
N GLU A 47 2.30 -5.96 14.29
CA GLU A 47 1.58 -7.22 14.09
C GLU A 47 0.38 -7.02 13.14
N GLN A 48 -0.44 -5.99 13.37
CA GLN A 48 -1.56 -5.67 12.49
C GLN A 48 -1.11 -5.32 11.06
N CYS A 49 0.04 -4.62 10.89
CA CYS A 49 0.62 -4.40 9.57
C CYS A 49 0.88 -5.73 8.86
N VAL A 50 1.50 -6.69 9.57
CA VAL A 50 1.90 -7.99 9.03
C VAL A 50 0.69 -8.85 8.70
N GLU A 51 -0.32 -8.90 9.56
CA GLU A 51 -1.56 -9.63 9.30
C GLU A 51 -2.22 -9.16 8.00
N ARG A 52 -2.34 -7.84 7.82
CA ARG A 52 -2.91 -7.26 6.59
C ARG A 52 -2.03 -7.50 5.37
N LEU A 53 -0.71 -7.46 5.51
CA LEU A 53 0.21 -7.81 4.42
C LEU A 53 0.05 -9.26 3.97
N ILE A 54 -0.11 -10.20 4.92
CA ILE A 54 -0.31 -11.62 4.62
C ILE A 54 -1.65 -11.85 3.93
N GLU A 55 -2.73 -11.24 4.42
CA GLU A 55 -4.06 -11.30 3.78
C GLU A 55 -3.98 -10.84 2.31
N ILE A 56 -3.42 -9.65 2.07
CA ILE A 56 -3.28 -9.10 0.71
C ILE A 56 -2.41 -10.01 -0.18
N ALA A 57 -1.38 -10.65 0.38
CA ALA A 57 -0.52 -11.53 -0.40
C ALA A 57 -1.20 -12.86 -0.76
N ILE A 58 -2.05 -13.39 0.12
CA ILE A 58 -2.81 -14.64 -0.11
C ILE A 58 -3.93 -14.38 -1.12
N ASP A 59 -4.71 -13.33 -0.91
CA ASP A 59 -5.90 -13.01 -1.71
C ASP A 59 -5.62 -11.92 -2.76
N LEU A 60 -4.39 -11.88 -3.29
CA LEU A 60 -3.88 -10.79 -4.11
C LEU A 60 -4.74 -10.45 -5.35
N GLN A 61 -5.43 -11.45 -5.90
CA GLN A 61 -6.33 -11.28 -7.05
C GLN A 61 -7.49 -10.32 -6.73
N ASP A 62 -7.97 -10.31 -5.48
CA ASP A 62 -9.09 -9.47 -5.04
C ASP A 62 -8.69 -7.99 -4.90
N TYR A 63 -7.39 -7.70 -4.92
CA TYR A 63 -6.85 -6.35 -4.76
C TYR A 63 -6.26 -5.76 -6.05
N LEU A 64 -6.32 -6.48 -7.17
CA LEU A 64 -5.83 -5.96 -8.44
C LEU A 64 -6.62 -4.71 -8.87
N GLY A 65 -5.90 -3.71 -9.39
CA GLY A 65 -6.46 -2.44 -9.83
C GLY A 65 -7.00 -1.54 -8.73
N SER A 66 -6.89 -1.92 -7.45
CA SER A 66 -7.35 -1.11 -6.31
C SER A 66 -6.51 0.14 -6.09
N GLY A 67 -5.37 0.26 -6.77
CA GLY A 67 -4.48 1.40 -6.64
C GLY A 67 -3.76 1.36 -5.29
N ARG A 68 -4.24 2.10 -4.29
CA ARG A 68 -3.56 2.26 -2.99
C ARG A 68 -4.37 1.63 -1.88
N LEU A 69 -3.72 0.78 -1.10
CA LEU A 69 -4.26 0.22 0.13
C LEU A 69 -3.48 0.79 1.32
N PHE A 70 -4.24 1.22 2.33
CA PHE A 70 -3.66 1.56 3.61
C PHE A 70 -3.81 0.36 4.54
N ILE A 71 -2.68 -0.07 5.08
CA ILE A 71 -2.63 -0.96 6.23
C ILE A 71 -2.31 -0.08 7.46
N PRO A 72 -2.56 -0.56 8.68
CA PRO A 72 -1.88 0.00 9.84
C PRO A 72 -0.42 0.22 9.48
#